data_AF-R7TZM6-F1
#
_entry.id   AF-R7TZM6-F1
#
_cell.length_a   1.000
_cell.length_b   1.000
_cell.length_c   1.000
_cell.angle_alpha   90.00
_cell.angle_beta   90.00
_cell.angle_gamma   90.00
#
_symmetry.space_group_name_H-M   'P 1'
#
loop_
_entity.id
_entity.type
_entity.pdbx_description
1 polymer ?
#
loop_
_entity_poly.entity_id
_entity_poly.type
_entity_poly.pdbx_seq_one_letter_code
_entity_poly.pdbx_strand_id
1 'polypeptide(L)'
;MAEKGGKRSIGVSCGEESISYRARKKRQGASIMTVRAFYAFIMDASVLLEWLIEFGMLKGNRDCPECKEPMKRKKVSEERLSDGWIWRCDRKIGGKRHTKELSIRHGSWFAESKMTLTEIMELTYWWVRGDKQVSKKEMQEDVKRNKEGGAVEVS
;
A
#
# COMPACT_ATOMS: atom_id res chain seq x y z
N MET A 1 -41.68 18.27 42.52
CA MET A 1 -41.87 17.15 41.58
C MET A 1 -41.66 17.63 40.15
N ALA A 2 -41.19 16.73 39.30
CA ALA A 2 -40.88 16.87 37.86
C ALA A 2 -39.44 17.31 37.52
N GLU A 3 -38.50 16.38 37.72
CA GLU A 3 -37.34 16.23 36.84
C GLU A 3 -37.80 16.11 35.38
N LYS A 4 -37.18 16.87 34.47
CA LYS A 4 -37.28 16.60 33.03
C LYS A 4 -35.88 16.34 32.49
N GLY A 5 -35.51 15.06 32.50
CA GLY A 5 -34.34 14.55 31.79
C GLY A 5 -34.53 14.69 30.28
N GLY A 6 -33.84 15.66 29.69
CA GLY A 6 -33.70 15.80 28.24
C GLY A 6 -32.68 14.81 27.72
N LYS A 7 -33.15 13.74 27.07
CA LYS A 7 -32.30 12.82 26.29
C LYS A 7 -31.67 13.61 25.14
N ARG A 8 -30.35 13.81 25.18
CA ARG A 8 -29.59 14.32 24.03
C ARG A 8 -29.49 13.19 23.01
N SER A 9 -30.26 13.28 21.94
CA SER A 9 -29.98 12.52 20.72
C SER A 9 -28.72 13.12 20.10
N ILE A 10 -27.60 12.41 20.20
CA ILE A 10 -26.43 12.65 19.34
C ILE A 10 -26.84 12.13 17.97
N GLY A 11 -27.51 12.97 17.19
CA GLY A 11 -27.66 12.74 15.77
C GLY A 11 -26.28 12.88 15.15
N VAL A 12 -25.70 11.77 14.71
CA VAL A 12 -24.59 11.79 13.76
C VAL A 12 -25.20 12.28 12.45
N SER A 13 -25.18 13.59 12.25
CA SER A 13 -25.53 14.20 10.97
C SER A 13 -24.42 13.84 9.99
N CYS A 14 -24.58 12.71 9.31
CA CYS A 14 -23.85 12.39 8.11
C CYS A 14 -24.25 13.45 7.09
N GLY A 15 -23.43 14.49 6.95
CA GLY A 15 -23.62 15.49 5.91
C GLY A 15 -23.59 14.76 4.57
N GLU A 16 -24.74 14.70 3.90
CA GLU A 16 -24.83 14.52 2.46
C GLU A 16 -24.20 15.76 1.80
N GLU A 17 -22.89 15.90 1.90
CA GLU A 17 -22.18 16.63 0.88
C GLU A 17 -22.17 15.73 -0.34
N SER A 18 -23.05 16.02 -1.29
CA SER A 18 -22.98 15.51 -2.65
C SER A 18 -21.62 15.89 -3.22
N ILE A 19 -20.59 15.08 -2.95
CA ILE A 19 -19.30 15.17 -3.61
C ILE A 19 -19.57 14.73 -5.05
N SER A 20 -19.93 15.69 -5.90
CA SER A 20 -20.02 15.44 -7.33
C SER A 20 -18.60 15.05 -7.79
N TYR A 21 -18.43 13.81 -8.25
CA TYR A 21 -17.19 13.34 -8.86
C TYR A 21 -17.00 14.06 -10.19
N ARG A 22 -16.69 15.36 -10.16
CA ARG A 22 -16.26 16.07 -11.36
C ARG A 22 -15.01 15.37 -11.85
N ALA A 23 -15.12 14.74 -13.02
CA ALA A 23 -14.03 14.09 -13.72
C ALA A 23 -12.81 15.01 -13.71
N ARG A 24 -11.79 14.62 -12.94
CA ARG A 24 -10.56 15.38 -12.79
C ARG A 24 -9.92 15.44 -14.18
N LYS A 25 -9.85 16.62 -14.79
CA LYS A 25 -9.02 16.85 -15.99
C LYS A 25 -7.64 16.26 -15.72
N LYS A 26 -7.19 15.34 -16.58
CA LYS A 26 -5.86 14.71 -16.52
C LYS A 26 -4.84 15.82 -16.25
N ARG A 27 -4.14 15.75 -15.13
CA ARG A 27 -2.92 16.55 -14.90
C ARG A 27 -1.91 16.07 -15.95
N GLN A 28 -1.92 16.68 -17.12
CA GLN A 28 -0.88 16.53 -18.12
C GLN A 28 0.35 17.23 -17.54
N GLY A 29 1.33 16.47 -17.04
CA GLY A 29 2.57 17.07 -16.54
C GLY A 29 3.42 16.19 -15.63
N ALA A 30 2.85 15.21 -14.94
CA ALA A 30 3.67 14.20 -14.27
C ALA A 30 3.97 13.07 -15.27
N SER A 31 5.22 12.96 -15.70
CA SER A 31 5.68 11.79 -16.45
C SER A 31 5.47 10.57 -15.56
N ILE A 32 4.48 9.74 -15.91
CA ILE A 32 4.23 8.50 -15.17
C ILE A 32 5.48 7.61 -15.32
N MET A 33 5.94 7.03 -14.22
CA MET A 33 7.07 6.11 -14.26
C MET A 33 6.76 4.96 -15.22
N THR A 34 7.73 4.57 -16.06
CA THR A 34 7.56 3.40 -16.94
C THR A 34 7.32 2.15 -16.11
N VAL A 35 6.57 1.19 -16.64
CA VAL A 35 6.28 -0.07 -15.94
C VAL A 35 7.57 -0.77 -15.51
N ARG A 36 8.58 -0.78 -16.39
CA ARG A 36 9.90 -1.37 -16.11
C ARG A 36 10.61 -0.69 -14.95
N ALA A 37 10.64 0.65 -14.93
CA ALA A 37 11.27 1.40 -13.84
C ALA A 37 10.52 1.21 -12.52
N PHE A 38 9.18 1.12 -12.58
CA PHE A 38 8.35 0.86 -11.40
C PHE A 38 8.65 -0.50 -10.78
N TYR A 39 8.65 -1.59 -11.56
CA TYR A 39 9.02 -2.91 -11.03
C TYR A 39 10.47 -2.95 -10.54
N ALA A 40 11.41 -2.31 -11.23
CA ALA A 40 12.78 -2.22 -10.73
C ALA A 40 12.85 -1.54 -9.35
N PHE A 41 11.99 -0.55 -9.08
CA PHE A 41 11.89 0.13 -7.79
C PHE A 41 11.21 -0.74 -6.72
N ILE A 42 10.04 -1.33 -6.98
CA ILE A 42 9.28 -2.06 -5.94
C ILE A 42 9.83 -3.46 -5.63
N MET A 43 10.65 -4.04 -6.52
CA MET A 43 11.27 -5.36 -6.32
C MET A 43 12.46 -5.30 -5.36
N ASP A 44 13.06 -4.13 -5.14
CA ASP A 44 14.03 -3.94 -4.06
C ASP A 44 13.28 -3.54 -2.79
N ALA A 45 13.04 -4.54 -1.93
CA ALA A 45 12.31 -4.35 -0.68
C ALA A 45 12.99 -3.32 0.25
N SER A 46 14.30 -3.14 0.18
CA SER A 46 15.02 -2.17 1.01
C SER A 46 14.80 -0.74 0.51
N VAL A 47 14.89 -0.54 -0.81
CA VAL A 47 14.62 0.76 -1.45
C VAL A 47 13.16 1.16 -1.25
N LEU A 48 12.23 0.23 -1.46
CA LEU A 48 10.81 0.48 -1.23
C LEU A 48 10.53 0.86 0.23
N LEU A 49 11.12 0.14 1.19
CA LEU A 49 10.94 0.41 2.61
C LEU A 49 11.42 1.80 3.00
N GLU A 50 12.63 2.18 2.62
CA GLU A 50 13.18 3.51 2.94
C GLU A 50 12.35 4.61 2.28
N TRP A 51 11.94 4.44 1.01
CA TRP A 51 11.06 5.40 0.34
C TRP A 51 9.72 5.58 1.07
N LEU A 52 9.10 4.49 1.54
CA LEU A 52 7.85 4.54 2.31
C LEU A 52 8.00 5.25 3.67
N ILE A 53 9.19 5.17 4.28
CA ILE A 53 9.52 5.90 5.50
C ILE A 53 9.69 7.39 5.19
N GLU A 54 10.47 7.73 4.17
CA GLU A 54 10.71 9.11 3.75
C GLU A 54 9.42 9.81 3.32
N PHE A 55 8.54 9.10 2.62
CA PHE A 55 7.22 9.60 2.23
C PHE A 55 6.24 9.69 3.42
N GLY A 56 6.60 9.16 4.59
CA GLY A 56 5.82 9.25 5.83
C GLY A 56 4.68 8.22 5.94
N MET A 57 4.65 7.21 5.08
CA MET A 57 3.66 6.13 5.16
C MET A 57 4.05 5.06 6.17
N LEU A 58 5.34 4.91 6.46
CA LEU A 58 5.86 4.07 7.54
C LEU A 58 6.59 4.93 8.57
N LYS A 59 6.67 4.43 9.80
CA LYS A 59 7.45 5.09 10.86
C LYS A 59 8.94 4.84 10.62
N GLY A 60 9.76 5.89 10.66
CA GLY A 60 11.21 5.79 10.53
C GLY A 60 11.93 5.36 11.81
N ASN A 61 11.30 5.55 12.96
CA ASN A 61 11.78 5.14 14.28
C ASN A 61 10.62 4.59 15.11
N ARG A 62 10.93 3.83 16.15
CA ARG A 62 9.92 3.26 17.04
C ARG A 62 10.51 2.90 18.39
N ASP A 63 9.81 3.26 19.45
CA ASP A 63 10.16 2.85 20.80
C ASP A 63 9.44 1.56 21.18
N CYS A 64 10.11 0.76 22.00
CA CYS A 64 9.54 -0.44 22.54
C CYS A 64 8.35 -0.09 23.44
N PRO A 65 7.16 -0.69 23.23
CA PRO A 65 5.99 -0.37 24.03
C PRO A 65 6.17 -0.71 25.51
N GLU A 66 7.05 -1.66 25.83
CA GLU A 66 7.30 -2.15 27.19
C GLU A 66 8.42 -1.39 27.90
N CYS A 67 9.61 -1.28 27.30
CA CYS A 67 10.77 -0.65 27.97
C CYS A 67 11.08 0.78 27.51
N LYS A 68 10.31 1.34 26.58
CA LYS A 68 10.41 2.72 26.04
C LYS A 68 11.74 3.09 25.38
N GLU A 69 12.60 2.11 25.14
CA GLU A 69 13.86 2.31 24.41
C GLU A 69 13.66 2.21 22.89
N PRO A 70 14.50 2.89 22.10
CA PRO A 70 14.45 2.79 20.64
C PRO A 70 14.71 1.36 20.16
N MET A 71 13.86 0.90 19.25
CA MET A 71 13.96 -0.39 18.58
C MET A 71 14.82 -0.29 17.32
N LYS A 72 15.42 -1.40 16.91
CA LYS A 72 16.16 -1.49 15.64
C LYS A 72 15.31 -2.14 14.56
N ARG A 73 15.42 -1.66 13.31
CA ARG A 73 14.94 -2.39 12.14
C ARG A 73 15.82 -3.61 11.92
N LYS A 74 15.22 -4.77 11.69
CA LYS A 74 15.95 -6.00 11.35
C LYS A 74 15.30 -6.70 10.17
N LYS A 75 16.15 -7.12 9.24
CA LYS A 75 15.75 -8.02 8.17
C LYS A 75 15.45 -9.39 8.75
N VAL A 76 14.38 -9.99 8.28
CA VAL A 76 13.96 -11.36 8.58
C VAL A 76 13.74 -12.08 7.25
N SER A 77 13.73 -13.40 7.28
CA SER A 77 13.50 -14.17 6.05
C SER A 77 12.06 -14.02 5.56
N GLU A 78 11.86 -14.17 4.26
CA GLU A 78 10.54 -14.02 3.61
C GLU A 78 9.57 -15.13 4.05
N GLU A 79 10.07 -16.31 4.40
CA GLU A 79 9.26 -17.41 4.95
C GLU A 79 8.64 -17.03 6.30
N ARG A 80 9.29 -16.12 7.04
CA ARG A 80 8.79 -15.64 8.33
C ARG A 80 7.78 -14.52 8.17
N LEU A 81 8.12 -13.51 7.37
CA LEU A 81 7.28 -12.34 7.12
C LEU A 81 7.50 -11.87 5.69
N SER A 82 6.41 -11.69 4.96
CA SER A 82 6.43 -11.38 3.52
C SER A 82 7.11 -10.06 3.17
N ASP A 83 7.10 -9.05 4.05
CA ASP A 83 7.87 -7.81 3.81
C ASP A 83 9.33 -7.90 4.26
N GLY A 84 9.74 -8.98 4.92
CA GLY A 84 11.13 -9.21 5.30
C GLY A 84 11.69 -8.26 6.37
N TRP A 85 10.89 -7.44 7.05
CA TRP A 85 11.37 -6.49 8.07
C TRP A 85 10.51 -6.43 9.34
N ILE A 86 11.18 -6.22 10.48
CA ILE A 86 10.55 -6.00 11.79
C ILE A 86 11.23 -4.88 12.57
N TRP A 87 10.52 -4.35 13.55
CA TRP A 87 11.11 -3.68 14.69
C TRP A 87 11.44 -4.70 15.77
N ARG A 88 12.69 -4.73 16.25
CA ARG A 88 13.12 -5.59 17.37
C ARG A 88 13.77 -4.76 18.48
N CYS A 89 13.33 -4.98 19.72
CA CYS A 89 14.03 -4.46 20.89
C CYS A 89 15.29 -5.30 21.14
N ASP A 90 16.43 -4.66 21.40
CA ASP A 90 17.70 -5.34 21.69
C ASP A 90 18.15 -5.18 23.15
N ARG A 91 17.32 -4.58 24.00
CA ARG A 91 17.64 -4.35 25.42
C ARG A 91 17.80 -5.68 26.16
N LYS A 92 18.65 -5.70 27.18
CA LYS A 92 18.65 -6.76 28.20
C LYS A 92 17.98 -6.24 29.47
N ILE A 93 17.05 -7.01 30.03
CA ILE A 93 16.37 -6.73 31.30
C ILE A 93 16.66 -7.90 32.24
N GLY A 94 17.26 -7.63 33.41
CA GLY A 94 17.63 -8.67 34.37
C GLY A 94 18.56 -9.75 33.81
N GLY A 95 19.48 -9.36 32.92
CA GLY A 95 20.43 -10.28 32.25
C GLY A 95 19.85 -11.06 31.06
N LYS A 96 18.53 -11.06 30.85
CA LYS A 96 17.88 -11.74 29.71
C LYS A 96 17.57 -10.77 28.58
N ARG A 97 17.57 -11.26 27.33
CA ARG A 97 17.22 -10.46 26.14
C ARG A 97 15.72 -10.15 26.15
N HIS A 98 15.39 -8.88 25.99
CA HIS A 98 14.04 -8.41 25.74
C HIS A 98 13.67 -8.80 24.29
N THR A 99 12.73 -9.72 24.11
CA THR A 99 12.39 -10.32 22.80
C THR A 99 11.20 -9.66 22.10
N LYS A 100 10.86 -8.42 22.46
CA LYS A 100 9.70 -7.74 21.90
C LYS A 100 9.95 -7.37 20.44
N GLU A 101 9.01 -7.75 19.59
CA GLU A 101 9.00 -7.47 18.17
C GLU A 101 7.69 -6.83 17.76
N LEU A 102 7.75 -5.99 16.73
CA LEU A 102 6.57 -5.42 16.07
C LEU A 102 6.76 -5.51 14.56
N SER A 103 5.66 -5.70 13.84
CA SER A 103 5.66 -5.56 12.38
C SER A 103 6.18 -4.18 11.98
N ILE A 104 6.94 -4.10 10.88
CA ILE A 104 7.40 -2.83 10.30
C ILE A 104 6.20 -1.89 10.00
N ARG A 105 5.03 -2.48 9.71
CA ARG A 105 3.77 -1.79 9.40
C ARG A 105 2.98 -1.33 10.62
N HIS A 106 3.37 -1.73 11.83
CA HIS A 106 2.54 -1.51 13.01
C HIS A 106 2.19 -0.02 13.18
N GLY A 107 0.89 0.29 13.32
CA GLY A 107 0.40 1.65 13.48
C GLY A 107 0.60 2.55 12.26
N SER A 108 0.71 1.96 11.07
CA SER A 108 0.69 2.66 9.78
C SER A 108 -0.59 2.35 9.00
N TRP A 109 -0.77 3.02 7.87
CA TRP A 109 -1.84 2.74 6.91
C TRP A 109 -1.85 1.28 6.42
N PHE A 110 -0.71 0.58 6.49
CA PHE A 110 -0.57 -0.81 6.03
C PHE A 110 -0.85 -1.87 7.10
N ALA A 111 -1.10 -1.48 8.36
CA ALA A 111 -1.04 -2.39 9.52
C ALA A 111 -1.99 -3.60 9.43
N GLU A 112 -3.17 -3.39 8.84
CA GLU A 112 -4.23 -4.41 8.78
C GLU A 112 -4.37 -5.05 7.39
N SER A 113 -3.56 -4.62 6.43
CA SER A 113 -3.60 -5.18 5.08
C SER A 113 -3.02 -6.59 5.05
N LYS A 114 -3.70 -7.50 4.35
CA LYS A 114 -3.19 -8.84 4.05
C LYS A 114 -2.21 -8.87 2.88
N MET A 115 -2.12 -7.78 2.12
CA MET A 115 -1.21 -7.66 0.97
C MET A 115 0.19 -7.25 1.43
N THR A 116 1.24 -7.62 0.69
CA THR A 116 2.62 -7.13 0.88
C THR A 116 2.73 -5.63 0.61
N LEU A 117 3.76 -4.95 1.13
CA LEU A 117 4.01 -3.55 0.75
C LEU A 117 4.15 -3.42 -0.77
N THR A 118 4.88 -4.34 -1.40
CA THR A 118 5.06 -4.43 -2.86
C THR A 118 3.72 -4.58 -3.60
N GLU A 119 2.85 -5.50 -3.17
CA GLU A 119 1.53 -5.72 -3.78
C GLU A 119 0.62 -4.49 -3.66
N ILE A 120 0.64 -3.80 -2.50
CA ILE A 120 -0.16 -2.58 -2.31
C ILE A 120 0.34 -1.48 -3.24
N MET A 121 1.65 -1.33 -3.39
CA MET A 121 2.24 -0.36 -4.31
C MET A 121 1.92 -0.69 -5.76
N GLU A 122 1.98 -1.96 -6.14
CA GLU A 122 1.60 -2.43 -7.48
C GLU A 122 0.12 -2.14 -7.78
N LEU A 123 -0.78 -2.51 -6.87
CA LEU A 123 -2.20 -2.21 -7.00
C LEU A 123 -2.44 -0.70 -7.15
N THR A 124 -1.77 0.11 -6.34
CA THR A 124 -1.88 1.57 -6.38
C THR A 124 -1.36 2.15 -7.69
N TYR A 125 -0.24 1.62 -8.21
CA TYR A 125 0.33 2.03 -9.49
C TYR A 125 -0.64 1.79 -10.64
N TRP A 126 -1.18 0.57 -10.76
CA TRP A 126 -2.14 0.24 -11.81
C TRP A 126 -3.44 1.06 -11.68
N TRP A 127 -3.90 1.28 -10.46
CA TRP A 127 -5.07 2.12 -10.19
C TRP A 127 -4.88 3.55 -10.71
N VAL A 128 -3.74 4.17 -10.41
CA VAL A 128 -3.45 5.57 -10.81
C VAL A 128 -3.14 5.68 -12.30
N ARG A 129 -2.45 4.69 -12.87
CA ARG A 129 -2.11 4.63 -14.29
C ARG A 129 -3.36 4.62 -15.17
N GLY A 130 -4.44 4.01 -14.68
CA GLY A 130 -5.74 4.06 -15.35
C GLY A 130 -5.73 3.36 -16.70
N ASP A 131 -4.87 2.35 -16.86
CA ASP A 131 -4.91 1.50 -18.03
C ASP A 131 -6.29 0.85 -18.08
N LYS A 132 -7.01 1.05 -19.19
CA LYS A 132 -8.32 0.45 -19.39
C LYS A 132 -8.11 -1.06 -19.33
N GLN A 133 -8.88 -1.78 -18.52
CA GLN A 133 -9.05 -3.21 -18.78
C GLN A 133 -9.56 -3.30 -20.21
N VAL A 134 -8.74 -3.83 -21.12
CA VAL A 134 -9.18 -4.17 -22.47
C VAL A 134 -10.32 -5.16 -22.26
N SER A 135 -11.51 -4.80 -22.71
CA SER A 135 -12.66 -5.67 -22.51
C SER A 135 -12.36 -7.00 -23.19
N LYS A 136 -12.84 -8.13 -22.63
CA LYS A 136 -12.64 -9.45 -23.25
C LYS A 136 -13.06 -9.48 -24.73
N LYS A 137 -13.98 -8.59 -25.13
CA LYS A 137 -14.44 -8.41 -26.51
C LYS A 137 -13.36 -7.80 -27.40
N GLU A 138 -12.72 -6.70 -26.98
CA GLU A 138 -11.62 -6.08 -27.74
C GLU A 138 -10.42 -7.04 -27.89
N MET A 139 -10.09 -7.80 -26.83
CA MET A 139 -9.06 -8.85 -26.91
C MET A 139 -9.42 -9.95 -27.92
N GLN A 140 -10.69 -10.37 -27.97
CA GLN A 140 -11.15 -11.38 -28.93
C GLN A 140 -11.18 -10.84 -30.36
N GLU A 141 -11.53 -9.57 -30.55
CA GLU A 141 -11.53 -8.90 -31.85
C GLU A 141 -10.12 -8.71 -32.40
N ASP A 142 -9.13 -8.37 -31.57
CA ASP A 142 -7.73 -8.25 -32.00
C ASP A 142 -7.10 -9.60 -32.32
N VAL A 143 -7.45 -10.66 -31.57
CA VAL A 143 -7.07 -12.04 -31.93
C VAL A 143 -7.68 -12.46 -33.27
N LYS A 144 -8.92 -12.04 -33.54
CA LYS A 144 -9.61 -12.33 -34.80
C LYS A 144 -8.98 -11.56 -35.98
N ARG A 145 -8.69 -10.27 -35.78
CA ARG A 145 -8.00 -9.40 -36.76
C ARG A 145 -6.61 -9.92 -37.12
N ASN A 146 -5.84 -10.41 -36.14
CA ASN A 146 -4.51 -10.97 -36.38
C ASN A 146 -4.56 -12.36 -37.06
N LYS A 147 -5.66 -13.12 -36.94
CA LYS A 147 -5.86 -14.34 -37.73
C LYS A 147 -6.21 -14.05 -39.18
N GLU A 148 -6.91 -12.95 -39.44
CA GLU A 148 -7.33 -12.55 -40.79
C GLU A 148 -6.21 -11.81 -41.56
N GLY A 149 -5.26 -11.19 -40.87
CA GLY A 149 -4.10 -10.50 -41.48
C GLY A 149 -2.87 -11.39 -41.78
N GLY A 150 -2.89 -12.68 -41.42
CA GLY A 150 -1.76 -13.61 -41.61
C GLY A 150 -1.72 -14.31 -42.98
N ALA A 151 -2.57 -13.93 -43.93
CA ALA A 151 -2.72 -14.58 -45.23
C ALA A 151 -2.48 -13.62 -46.41
N VAL A 152 -1.40 -12.84 -46.39
CA VAL A 152 -0.91 -12.16 -47.60
C VAL A 152 0.63 -12.19 -47.62
N GLU A 153 1.15 -12.65 -48.76
CA GLU A 153 2.53 -12.58 -49.27
C GLU A 153 3.56 -13.65 -48.86
N VAL A 154 3.52 -14.77 -49.60
CA VAL A 154 4.74 -15.35 -50.20
C VAL A 154 4.47 -15.51 -51.71
N SER A 155 5.16 -14.72 -52.53
CA SER A 155 5.35 -14.95 -53.97
C SER A 155 6.70 -14.39 -54.36
#